data_AF-A0A314WBH7-F1
#
_entry.id   AF-A0A314WBH7-F1
#
_cell.length_a   1.000
_cell.length_b   1.000
_cell.length_c   1.000
_cell.angle_alpha   90.00
_cell.angle_beta   90.00
_cell.angle_gamma   90.00
#
_symmetry.space_group_name_H-M   'P 1'
#
loop_
_entity.id
_entity.type
_entity.pdbx_description
1 polymer ?
#
loop_
_entity_poly.entity_id
_entity_poly.type
_entity_poly.pdbx_seq_one_letter_code
_entity_poly.pdbx_strand_id
1 'polypeptide(L)'
;MVGFAAHLNLQISNYVEKTLSQKDEKRAEALILRKLAFKNDQSTFQNGVSKGSLGLKENFCKVFSILGIEGNSIVSSYVPIRSEINTIAIVDWLREIGCTICLPVIEKENHPLKFFVWEAGAKLVTSKFGIPIPANRKLVDPNILLCPLVSFDKRANRLGYGGGYYDRTIQKLREQQKIHAFGVAFSEQQSKNSLPSDDFDQKLDAVITDKNYFIF
;
A
#
# COMPACT_ATOMS: atom_id res chain seq x y z
N MET A 1 8.20 41.74 -34.40
CA MET A 1 7.08 41.64 -33.44
C MET A 1 6.98 40.20 -32.96
N VAL A 2 7.73 39.83 -31.92
CA VAL A 2 7.54 38.54 -31.23
C VAL A 2 6.32 38.72 -30.34
N GLY A 3 5.24 38.02 -30.69
CA GLY A 3 3.87 38.42 -30.38
C GLY A 3 3.50 38.39 -28.90
N PHE A 4 2.51 39.21 -28.55
CA PHE A 4 1.79 39.26 -27.27
C PHE A 4 1.49 37.86 -26.70
N ALA A 5 1.22 36.85 -27.56
CA ALA A 5 1.02 35.46 -27.16
C ALA A 5 2.26 34.79 -26.52
N ALA A 6 3.48 35.07 -27.00
CA ALA A 6 4.70 34.53 -26.40
C ALA A 6 4.99 35.18 -25.03
N HIS A 7 4.71 36.48 -24.91
CA HIS A 7 4.84 37.21 -23.64
C HIS A 7 3.79 36.76 -22.62
N LEU A 8 2.54 36.54 -23.05
CA LEU A 8 1.46 36.03 -22.21
C LEU A 8 1.74 34.59 -21.77
N ASN A 9 2.26 33.72 -22.66
CA ASN A 9 2.67 32.36 -22.29
C ASN A 9 3.81 32.35 -21.27
N LEU A 10 4.80 33.23 -21.39
CA LEU A 10 5.86 33.40 -20.40
C LEU A 10 5.31 33.91 -19.05
N GLN A 11 4.35 34.84 -19.07
CA GLN A 11 3.71 35.33 -17.85
C GLN A 11 2.84 34.27 -17.19
N ILE A 12 2.09 33.47 -17.96
CA ILE A 12 1.30 32.34 -17.45
C ILE A 12 2.24 31.26 -16.89
N SER A 13 3.31 30.89 -17.60
CA SER A 13 4.29 29.91 -17.12
C SER A 13 4.93 30.36 -15.81
N ASN A 14 5.39 31.62 -15.74
CA ASN A 14 5.96 32.21 -14.54
C ASN A 14 4.95 32.35 -13.39
N TYR A 15 3.67 32.60 -13.70
CA TYR A 15 2.61 32.66 -12.69
C TYR A 15 2.28 31.26 -12.16
N VAL A 16 2.19 30.24 -13.02
CA VAL A 16 1.95 28.85 -12.63
C VAL A 16 3.12 28.31 -11.77
N GLU A 17 4.36 28.56 -12.18
CA GLU A 17 5.57 28.22 -11.40
C GLU A 17 5.64 28.95 -10.05
N LYS A 18 5.07 30.16 -9.94
CA LYS A 18 5.01 30.92 -8.68
C LYS A 18 3.80 30.61 -7.79
N THR A 19 2.77 29.95 -8.32
CA THR A 19 1.48 29.79 -7.63
C THR A 19 1.24 28.36 -7.16
N LEU A 20 1.78 27.34 -7.83
CA LEU A 20 1.72 25.98 -7.33
C LEU A 20 2.82 25.79 -6.28
N SER A 21 2.42 25.46 -5.05
CA SER A 21 3.41 25.04 -4.06
C SER A 21 4.07 23.73 -4.53
N GLN A 22 5.33 23.49 -4.17
CA GLN A 22 6.00 22.19 -4.44
C GLN A 22 5.15 20.98 -3.98
N LYS A 23 4.30 21.19 -2.97
CA LYS A 23 3.35 20.19 -2.46
C LYS A 23 2.21 19.90 -3.44
N ASP A 24 1.69 20.92 -4.13
CA ASP A 24 0.63 20.76 -5.12
C ASP A 24 1.14 20.09 -6.39
N GLU A 25 2.38 20.38 -6.79
CA GLU A 25 3.07 19.70 -7.89
C GLU A 25 3.23 18.19 -7.62
N LYS A 26 3.77 17.83 -6.45
CA LYS A 26 3.91 16.43 -6.02
C LYS A 26 2.56 15.69 -6.00
N ARG A 27 1.49 16.35 -5.56
CA ARG A 27 0.14 15.77 -5.54
C ARG A 27 -0.42 15.58 -6.95
N ALA A 28 -0.18 16.52 -7.86
CA ALA A 28 -0.57 16.40 -9.25
C ALA A 28 0.17 15.25 -9.94
N GLU A 29 1.49 15.13 -9.72
CA GLU A 29 2.30 14.03 -10.21
C GLU A 29 1.79 12.68 -9.69
N ALA A 30 1.56 12.57 -8.38
CA ALA A 30 1.00 11.37 -7.76
C ALA A 30 -0.37 10.98 -8.37
N LEU A 31 -1.22 11.96 -8.68
CA LEU A 31 -2.51 11.72 -9.34
C LEU A 31 -2.34 11.20 -10.77
N ILE A 32 -1.39 11.75 -11.53
CA ILE A 32 -1.08 11.29 -12.90
C ILE A 32 -0.58 9.84 -12.86
N LEU A 33 0.38 9.53 -11.98
CA LEU A 33 0.92 8.18 -11.84
C LEU A 33 -0.17 7.15 -11.49
N ARG A 34 -1.10 7.50 -10.59
CA ARG A 34 -2.27 6.65 -10.29
C ARG A 34 -3.12 6.39 -11.54
N LYS A 35 -3.44 7.44 -12.31
CA LYS A 35 -4.23 7.32 -13.53
C LYS A 35 -3.54 6.43 -14.57
N LEU A 36 -2.21 6.54 -14.71
CA LEU A 36 -1.43 5.70 -15.63
C LEU A 36 -1.44 4.23 -15.18
N ALA A 37 -1.25 3.98 -13.89
CA ALA A 37 -1.32 2.63 -13.34
C ALA A 37 -2.71 2.00 -13.56
N PHE A 38 -3.78 2.77 -13.36
CA PHE A 38 -5.15 2.27 -13.60
C PHE A 38 -5.43 1.93 -15.07
N LYS A 39 -4.90 2.72 -16.02
CA LYS A 39 -5.06 2.40 -17.45
C LYS A 39 -4.35 1.11 -17.85
N ASN A 40 -3.26 0.78 -17.16
CA ASN A 40 -2.47 -0.42 -17.41
C ASN A 40 -2.97 -1.64 -16.61
N ASP A 41 -4.04 -1.50 -15.83
CA ASP A 41 -4.63 -2.57 -15.03
C ASP A 41 -5.36 -3.57 -15.94
N GLN A 42 -4.60 -4.56 -16.45
CA GLN A 42 -5.13 -5.74 -17.09
C GLN A 42 -5.40 -6.81 -16.03
N SER A 43 -6.53 -6.70 -15.35
CA SER A 43 -6.96 -7.68 -14.34
C SER A 43 -6.93 -9.10 -14.91
N THR A 44 -5.96 -9.91 -14.50
CA THR A 44 -5.87 -11.34 -14.83
C THR A 44 -6.12 -12.15 -13.55
N PHE A 45 -7.39 -12.19 -13.13
CA PHE A 45 -7.89 -13.24 -12.25
C PHE A 45 -8.21 -14.46 -13.12
N GLN A 46 -7.40 -15.52 -13.04
CA GLN A 46 -7.78 -16.85 -13.54
C GLN A 46 -7.45 -17.90 -12.48
N ASN A 47 -8.41 -18.77 -12.21
CA ASN A 47 -8.27 -20.09 -11.56
C ASN A 47 -7.62 -20.14 -10.16
N GLY A 48 -8.19 -19.40 -9.19
CA GLY A 48 -8.10 -19.79 -7.77
C GLY A 48 -6.75 -19.61 -7.05
N VAL A 49 -5.65 -19.36 -7.78
CA VAL A 49 -4.37 -18.90 -7.24
C VAL A 49 -3.91 -17.76 -8.15
N SER A 50 -3.86 -16.53 -7.65
CA SER A 50 -3.48 -15.40 -8.50
C SER A 50 -2.03 -15.56 -8.96
N LYS A 51 -1.76 -15.11 -10.18
CA LYS A 51 -0.40 -14.90 -10.70
C LYS A 51 0.48 -14.26 -9.61
N GLY A 52 1.68 -14.80 -9.40
CA GLY A 52 2.69 -14.26 -8.49
C GLY A 52 2.54 -14.57 -7.00
N SER A 53 1.41 -15.14 -6.54
CA SER A 53 1.16 -15.35 -5.09
C SER A 53 2.18 -16.30 -4.43
N LEU A 54 2.65 -17.34 -5.14
CA LEU A 54 3.65 -18.27 -4.61
C LEU A 54 5.03 -17.62 -4.45
N GLY A 55 5.53 -16.95 -5.49
CA GLY A 55 6.81 -16.22 -5.42
C GLY A 55 6.78 -15.11 -4.37
N LEU A 56 5.63 -14.46 -4.21
CA LEU A 56 5.40 -13.49 -3.14
C LEU A 56 5.51 -14.14 -1.76
N LYS A 57 4.87 -15.29 -1.54
CA LYS A 57 4.99 -16.06 -0.28
C LYS A 57 6.45 -16.43 0.01
N GLU A 58 7.16 -16.98 -0.97
CA GLU A 58 8.56 -17.39 -0.78
C GLU A 58 9.45 -16.22 -0.36
N ASN A 59 9.31 -15.07 -1.03
CA ASN A 59 10.04 -13.86 -0.68
C ASN A 59 9.61 -13.30 0.67
N PHE A 60 8.33 -13.39 1.01
CA PHE A 60 7.82 -13.00 2.31
C PHE A 60 8.44 -13.82 3.44
N CYS A 61 8.47 -15.15 3.32
CA CYS A 61 9.09 -16.03 4.31
C CYS A 61 10.59 -15.70 4.51
N LYS A 62 11.31 -15.37 3.43
CA LYS A 62 12.72 -14.93 3.51
C LYS A 62 12.86 -13.64 4.31
N VAL A 63 12.08 -12.60 3.98
CA VAL A 63 12.11 -11.32 4.72
C VAL A 63 11.70 -11.50 6.19
N PHE A 64 10.65 -12.29 6.44
CA PHE A 64 10.18 -12.61 7.78
C PHE A 64 11.28 -13.25 8.64
N SER A 65 12.03 -14.19 8.05
CA SER A 65 13.18 -14.84 8.69
C SER A 65 14.37 -13.88 8.88
N ILE A 66 14.75 -13.12 7.84
CA ILE A 66 15.87 -12.17 7.87
C ILE A 66 15.67 -11.11 8.96
N LEU A 67 14.44 -10.61 9.12
CA LEU A 67 14.11 -9.60 10.13
C LEU A 67 13.90 -10.20 11.53
N GLY A 68 14.05 -11.52 11.70
CA GLY A 68 13.93 -12.19 13.00
C GLY A 68 12.53 -12.07 13.61
N ILE A 69 11.49 -12.08 12.78
CA ILE A 69 10.11 -11.94 13.24
C ILE A 69 9.61 -13.25 13.83
N GLU A 70 8.97 -13.18 15.00
CA GLU A 70 8.43 -14.35 15.69
C GLU A 70 7.07 -14.77 15.14
N GLY A 71 6.84 -16.09 15.05
CA GLY A 71 5.50 -16.66 14.93
C GLY A 71 4.71 -16.35 16.20
N ASN A 72 3.43 -15.98 16.07
CA ASN A 72 2.55 -15.32 17.06
C ASN A 72 2.41 -13.78 16.93
N SER A 73 2.98 -13.19 15.87
CA SER A 73 2.74 -11.79 15.52
C SER A 73 1.27 -11.53 15.10
N ILE A 74 0.82 -10.27 15.20
CA ILE A 74 -0.48 -9.83 14.68
C ILE A 74 -0.24 -9.14 13.33
N VAL A 75 -0.68 -9.80 12.26
CA VAL A 75 -0.42 -9.35 10.88
C VAL A 75 -1.70 -8.81 10.26
N SER A 76 -1.66 -7.55 9.82
CA SER A 76 -2.69 -7.01 8.95
C SER A 76 -2.43 -7.45 7.52
N SER A 77 -3.39 -8.20 6.96
CA SER A 77 -3.47 -8.44 5.51
C SER A 77 -4.49 -7.48 4.87
N TYR A 78 -4.89 -7.74 3.63
CA TYR A 78 -5.97 -7.06 2.94
C TYR A 78 -6.69 -8.04 2.00
N VAL A 79 -7.94 -7.73 1.66
CA VAL A 79 -8.64 -8.41 0.57
C VAL A 79 -8.26 -7.68 -0.72
N PRO A 80 -7.62 -8.36 -1.70
CA PRO A 80 -7.09 -7.68 -2.88
C PRO A 80 -8.23 -7.06 -3.69
N ILE A 81 -8.05 -5.79 -4.05
CA ILE A 81 -8.91 -5.08 -4.99
C ILE A 81 -8.10 -4.63 -6.21
N ARG A 82 -8.75 -4.50 -7.37
CA ARG A 82 -8.11 -4.03 -8.62
C ARG A 82 -6.90 -4.92 -9.00
N SER A 83 -5.75 -4.31 -9.30
CA SER A 83 -4.46 -4.94 -9.63
C SER A 83 -3.62 -5.37 -8.43
N GLU A 84 -4.19 -5.40 -7.22
CA GLU A 84 -3.44 -5.87 -6.05
C GLU A 84 -3.12 -7.36 -6.14
N ILE A 85 -1.89 -7.70 -5.76
CA ILE A 85 -1.46 -9.09 -5.68
C ILE A 85 -2.16 -9.81 -4.52
N ASN A 86 -2.55 -11.06 -4.74
CA ASN A 86 -3.25 -11.84 -3.71
C ASN A 86 -2.28 -12.32 -2.62
N THR A 87 -2.61 -12.03 -1.38
CA THR A 87 -1.85 -12.36 -0.17
C THR A 87 -2.28 -13.68 0.49
N ILE A 88 -3.24 -14.41 -0.07
CA ILE A 88 -3.82 -15.60 0.59
C ILE A 88 -2.77 -16.65 0.94
N ALA A 89 -1.79 -16.90 0.07
CA ALA A 89 -0.71 -17.86 0.35
C ALA A 89 0.18 -17.44 1.53
N ILE A 90 0.36 -16.13 1.76
CA ILE A 90 1.04 -15.59 2.94
C ILE A 90 0.15 -15.74 4.17
N VAL A 91 -1.14 -15.41 4.05
CA VAL A 91 -2.11 -15.50 5.14
C VAL A 91 -2.23 -16.93 5.67
N ASP A 92 -2.30 -17.91 4.79
CA ASP A 92 -2.40 -19.33 5.16
C ASP A 92 -1.14 -19.78 5.91
N TRP A 93 0.04 -19.46 5.38
CA TRP A 93 1.31 -19.77 6.05
C TRP A 93 1.46 -19.09 7.42
N LEU A 94 1.08 -17.81 7.52
CA LEU A 94 1.13 -17.08 8.79
C LEU A 94 0.23 -17.72 9.86
N ARG A 95 -0.95 -18.22 9.48
CA ARG A 95 -1.83 -18.97 10.38
C ARG A 95 -1.20 -20.28 10.83
N GLU A 96 -0.56 -21.02 9.93
CA GLU A 96 0.15 -22.26 10.25
C GLU A 96 1.23 -22.05 11.32
N ILE A 97 1.90 -20.90 11.32
CA ILE A 97 2.93 -20.54 12.31
C ILE A 97 2.38 -19.75 13.52
N GLY A 98 1.07 -19.78 13.75
CA GLY A 98 0.43 -19.22 14.95
C GLY A 98 0.16 -17.70 14.94
N CYS A 99 0.40 -17.01 13.82
CA CYS A 99 0.10 -15.58 13.74
C CYS A 99 -1.41 -15.30 13.71
N THR A 100 -1.81 -14.19 14.33
CA THR A 100 -3.18 -13.69 14.23
C THR A 100 -3.32 -12.81 13.00
N ILE A 101 -4.30 -13.09 12.15
CA ILE A 101 -4.58 -12.28 10.95
C ILE A 101 -5.69 -11.29 11.25
N CYS A 102 -5.52 -10.05 10.81
CA CYS A 102 -6.55 -9.02 10.85
C CYS A 102 -6.71 -8.32 9.50
N LEU A 103 -7.88 -7.70 9.30
CA LEU A 103 -8.18 -6.91 8.11
C LEU A 103 -8.40 -5.45 8.47
N PRO A 104 -7.90 -4.51 7.65
CA PRO A 104 -8.10 -3.08 7.82
C PRO A 104 -9.53 -2.69 7.45
N VAL A 105 -10.10 -1.80 8.25
CA VAL A 105 -11.45 -1.25 8.04
C VAL A 105 -11.40 0.26 8.17
N ILE A 106 -11.96 0.93 7.15
CA ILE A 106 -12.20 2.37 7.15
C ILE A 106 -13.50 2.61 7.90
N GLU A 107 -13.40 3.13 9.12
CA GLU A 107 -14.57 3.53 9.93
C GLU A 107 -14.94 5.00 9.68
N LYS A 108 -13.96 5.84 9.36
CA LYS A 108 -14.14 7.28 9.14
C LYS A 108 -13.10 7.80 8.13
N GLU A 109 -13.55 8.69 7.25
CA GLU A 109 -12.65 9.38 6.32
C GLU A 109 -11.57 10.17 7.07
N ASN A 110 -10.38 10.26 6.48
CA ASN A 110 -9.24 10.99 7.04
C ASN A 110 -8.76 10.52 8.43
N HIS A 111 -9.14 9.32 8.88
CA HIS A 111 -8.66 8.72 10.14
C HIS A 111 -7.73 7.53 9.85
N PRO A 112 -6.97 7.04 10.85
CA PRO A 112 -6.30 5.75 10.79
C PRO A 112 -7.28 4.59 10.57
N LEU A 113 -6.79 3.48 10.04
CA LEU A 113 -7.53 2.24 9.90
C LEU A 113 -7.78 1.63 11.29
N LYS A 114 -8.89 0.92 11.43
CA LYS A 114 -9.09 -0.04 12.53
C LYS A 114 -8.89 -1.44 12.00
N PHE A 115 -8.38 -2.33 12.83
CA PHE A 115 -8.11 -3.71 12.43
C PHE A 115 -8.97 -4.68 13.23
N PHE A 116 -9.60 -5.61 12.52
CA PHE A 116 -10.43 -6.62 13.14
C PHE A 116 -9.91 -8.01 12.77
N VAL A 117 -9.89 -8.92 13.74
CA VAL A 117 -9.43 -10.30 13.53
C VAL A 117 -10.22 -10.96 12.40
N TRP A 118 -9.50 -11.64 11.52
CA TRP A 118 -10.05 -12.41 10.42
C TRP A 118 -9.73 -13.89 10.57
N GLU A 119 -10.67 -14.60 11.17
CA GLU A 119 -10.61 -16.06 11.34
C GLU A 119 -10.74 -16.79 10.00
N ALA A 120 -10.10 -17.95 9.87
CA ALA A 120 -10.25 -18.80 8.70
C ALA A 120 -11.72 -19.21 8.51
N GLY A 121 -12.22 -19.10 7.28
CA GLY A 121 -13.63 -19.39 6.96
C GLY A 121 -14.66 -18.39 7.51
N ALA A 122 -14.22 -17.30 8.16
CA ALA A 122 -15.14 -16.28 8.65
C ALA A 122 -15.91 -15.61 7.51
N LYS A 123 -17.21 -15.40 7.73
CA LYS A 123 -18.04 -14.61 6.80
C LYS A 123 -17.53 -13.17 6.76
N LEU A 124 -17.32 -12.68 5.54
CA LEU A 124 -17.08 -11.27 5.27
C LEU A 124 -18.40 -10.57 4.94
N VAL A 125 -18.57 -9.36 5.46
CA VAL A 125 -19.68 -8.47 5.12
C VAL A 125 -19.15 -7.29 4.33
N THR A 126 -19.96 -6.76 3.41
CA THR A 126 -19.56 -5.60 2.61
C THR A 126 -19.68 -4.33 3.46
N SER A 127 -18.59 -3.58 3.60
CA SER A 127 -18.58 -2.28 4.27
C SER A 127 -19.29 -1.19 3.46
N LYS A 128 -19.53 -0.02 4.07
CA LYS A 128 -20.06 1.18 3.38
C LYS A 128 -19.20 1.62 2.18
N PHE A 129 -17.93 1.22 2.15
CA PHE A 129 -16.97 1.52 1.09
C PHE A 129 -16.85 0.40 0.05
N GLY A 130 -17.72 -0.62 0.09
CA GLY A 130 -17.71 -1.75 -0.84
C GLY A 130 -16.61 -2.78 -0.59
N ILE A 131 -15.80 -2.61 0.46
CA ILE A 131 -14.70 -3.51 0.81
C ILE A 131 -15.22 -4.60 1.76
N PRO A 132 -14.90 -5.89 1.51
CA PRO A 132 -15.22 -6.99 2.44
C PRO A 132 -14.49 -6.83 3.78
N ILE A 133 -15.22 -6.95 4.88
CA ILE A 133 -14.68 -6.83 6.25
C ILE A 133 -15.17 -7.97 7.14
N PRO A 134 -14.44 -8.34 8.21
CA PRO A 134 -14.90 -9.37 9.14
C PRO A 134 -16.25 -9.01 9.79
N ALA A 135 -17.18 -9.96 9.86
CA ALA A 135 -18.43 -9.79 10.60
C ALA A 135 -18.18 -9.65 12.12
N ASN A 136 -17.21 -10.41 12.64
CA ASN A 136 -16.74 -10.27 14.02
C ASN A 136 -15.88 -9.00 14.17
N ARG A 137 -16.20 -8.17 15.16
CA ARG A 137 -15.55 -6.88 15.41
C ARG A 137 -14.55 -6.92 16.56
N LYS A 138 -13.79 -8.03 16.70
CA LYS A 138 -12.67 -8.11 17.65
C LYS A 138 -11.53 -7.19 17.21
N LEU A 139 -11.42 -6.02 17.84
CA LEU A 139 -10.41 -5.00 17.55
C LEU A 139 -9.03 -5.46 18.02
N VAL A 140 -8.01 -5.23 17.19
CA VAL A 140 -6.60 -5.49 17.48
C VAL A 140 -5.72 -4.39 16.88
N ASP A 141 -4.49 -4.23 17.36
CA ASP A 141 -3.47 -3.40 16.73
C ASP A 141 -2.35 -4.32 16.19
N PRO A 142 -2.10 -4.33 14.87
CA PRO A 142 -1.09 -5.19 14.27
C PRO A 142 0.32 -4.65 14.51
N ASN A 143 1.29 -5.56 14.65
CA ASN A 143 2.71 -5.22 14.64
C ASN A 143 3.35 -5.43 13.26
N ILE A 144 2.63 -6.02 12.30
CA ILE A 144 3.05 -6.16 10.90
C ILE A 144 1.92 -5.73 9.99
N LEU A 145 2.19 -4.83 9.04
CA LEU A 145 1.23 -4.37 8.05
C LEU A 145 1.65 -4.77 6.64
N LEU A 146 0.81 -5.55 5.96
CA LEU A 146 0.85 -5.70 4.52
C LEU A 146 0.14 -4.51 3.88
N CYS A 147 0.92 -3.66 3.22
CA CYS A 147 0.48 -2.42 2.61
C CYS A 147 0.29 -2.63 1.11
N PRO A 148 -0.95 -2.66 0.58
CA PRO A 148 -1.18 -2.62 -0.85
C PRO A 148 -0.75 -1.26 -1.41
N LEU A 149 -0.30 -1.25 -2.66
CA LEU A 149 0.24 -0.06 -3.29
C LEU A 149 0.02 -0.07 -4.81
N VAL A 150 0.14 1.11 -5.41
CA VAL A 150 0.12 1.33 -6.85
C VAL A 150 1.52 1.24 -7.43
N SER A 151 2.50 1.86 -6.76
CA SER A 151 3.91 1.82 -7.13
C SER A 151 4.80 2.03 -5.91
N PHE A 152 6.06 1.62 -5.99
CA PHE A 152 7.08 1.84 -4.97
C PHE A 152 8.42 2.21 -5.62
N ASP A 153 9.34 2.81 -4.87
CA ASP A 153 10.69 3.11 -5.35
C ASP A 153 11.79 2.51 -4.45
N LYS A 154 13.06 2.70 -4.86
CA LYS A 154 14.24 2.25 -4.12
C LYS A 154 14.53 3.03 -2.84
N ARG A 155 13.73 4.07 -2.53
CA ARG A 155 13.88 4.94 -1.34
C ARG A 155 12.79 4.66 -0.30
N ALA A 156 12.19 3.46 -0.36
CA ALA A 156 11.08 3.03 0.48
C ALA A 156 9.82 3.89 0.39
N ASN A 157 9.68 4.73 -0.66
CA ASN A 157 8.42 5.43 -0.90
C ASN A 157 7.40 4.47 -1.52
N ARG A 158 6.14 4.71 -1.19
CA ARG A 158 5.01 4.04 -1.82
C ARG A 158 4.00 5.06 -2.31
N LEU A 159 3.44 4.79 -3.49
CA LEU A 159 2.27 5.47 -4.01
C LEU A 159 1.05 4.61 -3.70
N GLY A 160 0.23 5.00 -2.72
CA GLY A 160 -1.08 4.39 -2.47
C GLY A 160 -2.19 5.02 -3.32
N TYR A 161 -3.46 4.65 -3.10
CA TYR A 161 -4.60 5.18 -3.87
C TYR A 161 -5.03 6.62 -3.53
N GLY A 162 -4.39 7.26 -2.54
CA GLY A 162 -4.59 8.69 -2.25
C GLY A 162 -5.43 9.02 -1.02
N GLY A 163 -5.99 8.03 -0.32
CA GLY A 163 -6.74 8.27 0.92
C GLY A 163 -5.87 8.55 2.16
N GLY A 164 -4.56 8.30 2.10
CA GLY A 164 -3.62 8.49 3.23
C GLY A 164 -3.89 7.61 4.46
N TYR A 165 -4.72 6.56 4.33
CA TYR A 165 -5.13 5.70 5.45
C TYR A 165 -3.94 4.97 6.07
N TYR A 166 -3.09 4.37 5.24
CA TYR A 166 -1.91 3.66 5.72
C TYR A 166 -0.87 4.61 6.34
N ASP A 167 -0.68 5.82 5.82
CA ASP A 167 0.28 6.79 6.39
C ASP A 167 -0.10 7.16 7.82
N ARG A 168 -1.35 7.58 8.02
CA ARG A 168 -1.86 7.88 9.37
C ARG A 168 -1.81 6.67 10.31
N THR A 169 -2.02 5.47 9.77
CA THR A 169 -2.02 4.24 10.56
C THR A 169 -0.62 3.82 10.98
N ILE A 170 0.34 3.83 10.04
CA ILE A 170 1.74 3.51 10.30
C ILE A 170 2.33 4.50 11.29
N GLN A 171 2.05 5.80 11.12
CA GLN A 171 2.49 6.83 12.06
C GLN A 171 1.97 6.53 13.48
N LYS A 172 0.64 6.37 13.62
CA LYS A 172 0.00 6.07 14.91
C LYS A 172 0.60 4.81 15.56
N LEU A 173 0.77 3.73 14.80
CA LEU A 173 1.27 2.47 15.35
C LEU A 173 2.76 2.56 15.74
N ARG A 174 3.60 3.26 14.96
CA ARG A 174 5.02 3.50 15.29
C ARG A 174 5.20 4.33 16.55
N GLU A 175 4.29 5.27 16.81
CA GLU A 175 4.27 6.05 18.07
C GLU A 175 3.91 5.17 19.29
N GLN A 176 3.26 4.01 19.07
CA GLN A 176 2.74 3.14 20.13
C GLN A 176 3.62 1.90 20.38
N GLN A 177 4.20 1.33 19.33
CA GLN A 177 4.97 0.09 19.40
C GLN A 177 5.90 -0.05 18.20
N LYS A 178 6.88 -0.96 18.31
CA LYS A 178 7.67 -1.38 17.15
C LYS A 178 6.76 -2.13 16.17
N ILE A 179 6.76 -1.68 14.91
CA ILE A 179 6.03 -2.35 13.84
C ILE A 179 6.91 -2.55 12.60
N HIS A 180 6.44 -3.41 11.69
CA HIS A 180 6.96 -3.54 10.34
C HIS A 180 5.87 -3.21 9.31
N ALA A 181 6.11 -2.22 8.45
CA ALA A 181 5.29 -1.88 7.31
C ALA A 181 5.90 -2.44 6.03
N PHE A 182 5.28 -3.48 5.47
CA PHE A 182 5.71 -4.15 4.26
C PHE A 182 4.85 -3.77 3.08
N GLY A 183 5.44 -3.15 2.06
CA GLY A 183 4.78 -3.00 0.77
C GLY A 183 4.64 -4.35 0.08
N VAL A 184 3.45 -4.64 -0.43
CA VAL A 184 3.18 -5.88 -1.16
C VAL A 184 2.75 -5.51 -2.57
N ALA A 185 3.48 -5.99 -3.58
CA ALA A 185 3.33 -5.53 -4.95
C ALA A 185 3.71 -6.59 -5.99
N PHE A 186 3.27 -6.43 -7.23
CA PHE A 186 3.91 -7.06 -8.37
C PHE A 186 5.26 -6.39 -8.67
N SER A 187 6.23 -7.15 -9.19
CA SER A 187 7.56 -6.65 -9.54
C SER A 187 7.53 -5.46 -10.52
N GLU A 188 6.53 -5.45 -11.41
CA GLU A 188 6.29 -4.42 -12.43
C GLU A 188 5.83 -3.08 -11.83
N GLN A 189 5.41 -3.06 -10.56
CA GLN A 189 5.02 -1.84 -9.85
C GLN A 189 6.22 -1.07 -9.29
N GLN A 190 7.45 -1.58 -9.45
CA GLN A 190 8.65 -0.84 -9.11
C GLN A 190 8.86 0.33 -10.07
N SER A 191 8.81 1.55 -9.55
CA SER A 191 9.16 2.75 -10.29
C SER A 191 10.67 2.80 -10.56
N LYS A 192 11.03 3.16 -11.79
CA LYS A 192 12.42 3.46 -12.17
C LYS A 192 12.90 4.79 -11.61
N ASN A 193 11.96 5.72 -11.36
CA ASN A 193 12.22 7.06 -10.83
C ASN A 193 11.78 7.15 -9.36
N SER A 194 12.29 8.16 -8.64
CA SER A 194 11.76 8.46 -7.31
C SER A 194 10.30 8.86 -7.40
N LEU A 195 9.49 8.39 -6.46
CA LEU A 195 8.08 8.78 -6.37
C LEU A 195 7.94 10.15 -5.68
N PRO A 196 6.93 10.95 -6.05
CA PRO A 196 6.57 12.13 -5.29
C PRO A 196 6.21 11.71 -3.86
N SER A 197 6.81 12.38 -2.88
CA SER A 197 6.62 12.13 -1.45
C SER A 197 6.59 13.44 -0.66
N ASP A 198 5.74 13.48 0.36
CA ASP A 198 5.57 14.55 1.34
C ASP A 198 6.00 14.07 2.74
N ASP A 199 6.16 14.99 3.69
CA ASP A 199 6.65 14.71 5.05
C ASP A 199 5.67 13.85 5.87
N PHE A 200 4.42 13.77 5.43
CA PHE A 200 3.39 12.93 6.03
C PHE A 200 3.47 11.47 5.54
N ASP A 201 4.18 11.20 4.44
CA ASP A 201 4.25 9.86 3.86
C ASP A 201 5.17 8.96 4.69
N GLN A 202 4.63 7.83 5.14
CA GLN A 202 5.38 6.89 5.95
C GLN A 202 6.23 5.95 5.09
N LYS A 203 7.52 5.85 5.41
CA LYS A 203 8.45 4.92 4.77
C LYS A 203 8.10 3.47 5.10
N LEU A 204 8.29 2.60 4.12
CA LEU A 204 8.20 1.15 4.31
C LEU A 204 9.50 0.59 4.89
N ASP A 205 9.39 -0.50 5.66
CA ASP A 205 10.55 -1.23 6.18
C ASP A 205 11.04 -2.29 5.18
N ALA A 206 10.12 -2.78 4.34
CA ALA A 206 10.45 -3.63 3.20
C ALA A 206 9.40 -3.49 2.08
N VAL A 207 9.79 -3.86 0.85
CA VAL A 207 8.85 -4.16 -0.24
C VAL A 207 9.08 -5.57 -0.72
N ILE A 208 8.00 -6.34 -0.81
CA ILE A 208 8.02 -7.76 -1.17
C ILE A 208 7.19 -7.92 -2.44
N THR A 209 7.79 -8.53 -3.45
CA THR A 209 7.17 -8.77 -4.75
C THR A 209 7.16 -10.24 -5.13
N ASP A 210 6.44 -10.57 -6.19
CA ASP A 210 6.41 -11.92 -6.75
C ASP A 210 7.78 -12.43 -7.24
N LYS A 211 8.74 -11.53 -7.53
CA LYS A 211 10.06 -11.90 -8.08
C LYS A 211 11.25 -11.51 -7.20
N ASN A 212 11.11 -10.49 -6.35
CA ASN A 212 12.19 -9.95 -5.53
C ASN A 212 11.66 -9.39 -4.20
N TYR A 213 12.58 -9.06 -3.29
CA TYR A 213 12.30 -8.28 -2.09
C TYR A 213 13.37 -7.21 -1.86
N PHE A 214 13.01 -6.15 -1.14
CA PHE A 214 13.86 -5.02 -0.78
C PHE A 214 13.66 -4.74 0.70
N ILE A 215 14.74 -4.66 1.47
CA ILE A 215 14.73 -4.30 2.89
C ILE A 215 15.45 -2.94 3.00
N PHE A 216 14.90 -2.02 3.80
CA PHE A 216 15.37 -0.64 3.91
C PHE A 216 15.90 -0.32 5.30
#